data_AF-A0A415D787-F1
#
_entry.id   AF-A0A415D787-F1
#
_cell.length_a   1.000
_cell.length_b   1.000
_cell.length_c   1.000
_cell.angle_alpha   90.00
_cell.angle_beta   90.00
_cell.angle_gamma   90.00
#
_symmetry.space_group_name_H-M   'P 1'
#
loop_
_entity.id
_entity.type
_entity.pdbx_description
1 polymer ?
#
loop_
_entity_poly.entity_id
_entity_poly.type
_entity_poly.pdbx_seq_one_letter_code
_entity_poly.pdbx_strand_id
1 'polypeptide(L)' 'MTKQEIIDSIPDDWEYTEHNGFVHIKDETGKMRIRIDPPDKMTKCPHIHAYDNNGNLLDRFGNIVDRTSPAGHLPYKN' A
#
# COMPACT_ATOMS: atom_id res chain seq x y z
N MET A 1 -6.97 1.64 12.07
CA MET A 1 -6.47 0.88 10.92
C MET A 1 -4.98 0.66 11.12
N THR A 2 -4.69 -0.45 11.81
CA THR A 2 -3.37 -1.02 12.02
C THR A 2 -2.97 -1.83 10.78
N LYS A 3 -1.71 -2.25 10.73
CA LYS A 3 -1.22 -3.15 9.66
C LYS A 3 -2.05 -4.45 9.58
N GLN A 4 -2.38 -5.04 10.74
CA GLN A 4 -3.12 -6.30 10.80
C GLN A 4 -4.56 -6.13 10.30
N GLU A 5 -5.24 -5.03 10.68
CA GLU A 5 -6.59 -4.74 10.20
C GLU A 5 -6.66 -4.62 8.66
N ILE A 6 -5.58 -4.17 8.02
CA ILE A 6 -5.50 -4.11 6.55
C ILE A 6 -5.37 -5.52 5.98
N ILE A 7 -4.45 -6.32 6.53
CA ILE A 7 -4.19 -7.69 6.08
C ILE A 7 -5.45 -8.56 6.25
N ASP A 8 -6.13 -8.45 7.38
CA ASP A 8 -7.36 -9.21 7.66
C ASP A 8 -8.56 -8.76 6.78
N SER A 9 -8.44 -7.62 6.10
CA SER A 9 -9.49 -7.07 5.23
C SER A 9 -9.28 -7.35 3.74
N ILE A 10 -8.17 -7.98 3.35
CA ILE A 10 -7.93 -8.29 1.93
C ILE A 10 -8.85 -9.43 1.46
N PRO A 11 -9.24 -9.47 0.17
CA PRO A 11 -9.98 -10.59 -0.40
C PRO A 11 -9.24 -11.93 -0.26
N ASP A 12 -9.98 -13.03 -0.11
CA ASP A 12 -9.41 -14.38 0.12
C ASP A 12 -8.53 -14.88 -1.04
N ASP A 13 -8.77 -14.40 -2.26
CA ASP A 13 -8.02 -14.75 -3.47
C ASP A 13 -6.81 -13.84 -3.73
N TRP A 14 -6.56 -12.89 -2.83
CA TRP A 14 -5.40 -12.00 -2.88
C TRP A 14 -4.23 -12.57 -2.09
N GLU A 15 -3.02 -12.29 -2.56
CA GLU A 15 -1.79 -12.76 -1.94
C GLU A 15 -1.17 -11.67 -1.08
N TYR A 16 -0.83 -12.01 0.17
CA TYR A 16 -0.02 -11.19 1.08
C TYR A 16 1.38 -11.80 1.26
N THR A 17 2.41 -10.97 1.15
CA THR A 17 3.79 -11.32 1.51
C THR A 17 4.41 -10.26 2.40
N GLU A 18 5.19 -10.67 3.40
CA GLU A 18 5.94 -9.77 4.27
C GLU A 18 7.41 -10.17 4.31
N HIS A 19 8.28 -9.19 4.10
CA HIS A 19 9.73 -9.38 4.18
C HIS A 19 10.40 -8.10 4.70
N ASN A 20 11.16 -8.20 5.79
CA ASN A 20 11.88 -7.08 6.41
C ASN A 20 10.99 -5.86 6.74
N GLY A 21 9.73 -6.09 7.14
CA GLY A 21 8.78 -5.03 7.51
C GLY A 21 8.10 -4.35 6.32
N PHE A 22 8.41 -4.75 5.09
CA PHE A 22 7.65 -4.38 3.90
C PHE A 22 6.56 -5.42 3.66
N VAL A 23 5.35 -4.95 3.43
CA VAL A 23 4.21 -5.79 3.05
C VAL A 23 3.84 -5.50 1.61
N HIS A 24 3.66 -6.56 0.84
CA HIS A 24 3.11 -6.49 -0.50
C HIS A 24 1.82 -7.30 -0.57
N ILE A 25 0.76 -6.66 -1.05
CA ILE A 25 -0.53 -7.28 -1.29
C ILE A 25 -0.82 -7.20 -2.79
N LYS A 26 -1.05 -8.36 -3.40
CA LYS A 26 -1.35 -8.52 -4.82
C LYS A 26 -2.74 -9.08 -5.02
N ASP A 27 -3.37 -8.69 -6.12
CA ASP A 27 -4.64 -9.27 -6.53
C ASP A 27 -4.50 -10.70 -7.06
N GLU A 28 -5.62 -11.32 -7.41
CA GLU A 28 -5.72 -12.68 -7.94
C GLU A 28 -4.92 -12.89 -9.24
N THR A 29 -4.60 -11.82 -9.95
CA THR A 29 -3.77 -11.83 -11.17
C THR A 29 -2.28 -11.65 -10.88
N GLY A 30 -1.90 -11.47 -9.62
CA GLY A 30 -0.53 -11.21 -9.18
C GLY A 30 -0.11 -9.74 -9.31
N LYS A 31 -1.05 -8.81 -9.56
CA LYS A 31 -0.75 -7.39 -9.71
C LYS A 31 -0.73 -6.69 -8.36
N MET A 32 0.25 -5.82 -8.14
CA MET A 32 0.39 -5.06 -6.89
C MET A 32 -0.78 -4.11 -6.67
N ARG A 33 -1.38 -4.15 -5.48
CA ARG A 33 -2.52 -3.31 -5.09
C ARG A 33 -2.23 -2.45 -3.89
N ILE A 34 -1.57 -3.02 -2.90
CA ILE A 34 -1.22 -2.31 -1.67
C ILE A 34 0.22 -2.64 -1.33
N ARG A 35 0.99 -1.61 -0.95
CA ARG A 35 2.26 -1.77 -0.25
C ARG A 35 2.16 -1.09 1.10
N ILE A 36 2.65 -1.74 2.14
CA ILE A 36 2.81 -1.13 3.46
C ILE A 36 4.30 -1.05 3.72
N ASP A 37 4.80 0.17 3.76
CA ASP A 37 6.22 0.47 3.87
C ASP A 37 6.53 1.06 5.25
N PRO A 38 7.68 0.71 5.85
CA PRO A 38 8.19 1.40 7.03
C PRO A 38 8.51 2.88 6.70
N PRO A 39 8.80 3.72 7.71
CA PRO A 39 9.28 5.08 7.48
C PRO A 39 10.47 5.13 6.51
N ASP A 40 10.48 6.12 5.62
CA ASP A 40 11.54 6.33 4.65
C ASP A 40 12.12 7.77 4.68
N LYS A 41 12.86 8.14 3.63
CA LYS A 41 13.44 9.48 3.53
C LYS A 41 12.37 10.58 3.37
N MET A 42 11.29 10.29 2.67
CA MET A 42 10.16 11.18 2.34
C MET A 42 9.15 11.26 3.48
N THR A 43 8.75 10.11 4.03
CA THR A 43 7.67 9.97 5.02
C THR A 43 8.21 9.31 6.28
N LYS A 44 8.24 10.06 7.40
CA LYS A 44 8.81 9.62 8.69
C LYS A 44 7.91 8.73 9.53
N CYS A 45 6.81 8.25 8.97
CA CYS A 45 5.89 7.31 9.57
C CYS A 45 5.65 6.12 8.63
N PRO A 46 5.18 4.98 9.17
CA PRO A 46 4.67 3.90 8.35
C PRO A 46 3.57 4.41 7.43
N HIS A 47 3.59 3.96 6.18
CA HIS A 47 2.68 4.48 5.17
C HIS A 47 2.29 3.40 4.17
N ILE A 48 1.18 3.65 3.48
CA ILE A 48 0.58 2.76 2.50
C ILE A 48 0.72 3.41 1.12
N HIS A 49 1.01 2.60 0.11
CA HIS A 49 0.82 2.94 -1.30
C HIS A 49 -0.34 2.11 -1.84
N ALA A 50 -1.32 2.75 -2.47
CA ALA A 50 -2.45 2.09 -3.11
C ALA A 50 -2.35 2.23 -4.63
N TYR A 51 -2.71 1.18 -5.37
CA TYR A 51 -2.61 1.14 -6.83
C TYR A 51 -3.93 0.77 -7.50
N ASP A 52 -4.23 1.44 -8.62
CA ASP A 52 -5.38 1.09 -9.47
C ASP A 52 -5.15 -0.19 -10.30
N ASN A 53 -6.16 -0.57 -11.09
CA ASN A 53 -6.10 -1.72 -12.01
C ASN A 53 -5.02 -1.63 -13.08
N ASN A 54 -4.47 -0.44 -13.32
CA ASN A 54 -3.40 -0.21 -14.28
C ASN A 54 -2.03 -0.18 -13.61
N GLY A 55 -1.95 -0.10 -12.29
CA GLY A 55 -0.71 -0.02 -11.52
C GLY A 55 -0.26 1.42 -11.25
N ASN A 56 -1.16 2.39 -11.40
CA ASN A 56 -0.91 3.79 -11.09
C ASN A 56 -1.04 4.03 -9.58
N LEU A 57 -0.14 4.85 -9.03
CA LEU A 57 -0.19 5.24 -7.61
C LEU A 57 -1.39 6.18 -7.38
N LEU A 58 -2.12 5.93 -6.31
CA LEU A 58 -3.30 6.70 -5.93
C LEU A 58 -3.06 7.53 -4.67
N ASP A 59 -3.65 8.73 -4.62
CA ASP A 59 -3.76 9.51 -3.39
C ASP A 59 -4.96 9.05 -2.52
N ARG A 60 -5.16 9.73 -1.38
CA ARG A 60 -6.24 9.42 -0.43
C ARG A 60 -7.66 9.60 -0.98
N PHE A 61 -7.82 10.25 -2.12
CA PHE A 61 -9.09 10.48 -2.79
C PHE A 61 -9.28 9.56 -4.00
N GLY A 62 -8.29 8.72 -4.32
CA GLY A 62 -8.30 7.83 -5.48
C GLY A 62 -7.87 8.51 -6.78
N ASN A 63 -7.26 9.70 -6.73
CA ASN A 63 -6.69 10.33 -7.92
C ASN A 63 -5.34 9.71 -8.23
N ILE A 64 -5.04 9.57 -9.53
CA ILE A 64 -3.71 9.17 -9.99
C ILE A 64 -2.71 10.28 -9.68
N VAL A 65 -1.60 9.90 -9.06
CA VAL A 65 -0.45 10.77 -8.79
C VAL A 65 0.84 10.16 -9.30
N ASP A 66 1.86 10.99 -9.49
CA ASP A 66 3.20 10.51 -9.83
C ASP A 66 3.72 9.51 -8.79
N ARG A 67 4.46 8.50 -9.26
CA ARG A 67 4.99 7.40 -8.42
C ARG A 67 5.93 7.85 -7.29
N THR A 68 6.49 9.05 -7.40
CA THR A 68 7.38 9.66 -6.40
C THR A 68 6.67 10.73 -5.57
N SER A 69 5.37 10.94 -5.81
CA SER A 69 4.59 11.97 -5.13
C SER A 69 4.36 11.58 -3.67
N PRO A 70 4.66 12.47 -2.71
CA PRO A 70 4.33 12.24 -1.30
C PRO A 70 2.81 12.16 -1.08
N ALA A 71 1.98 12.62 -2.03
CA ALA A 71 0.52 12.50 -1.94
C ALA A 71 0.04 11.04 -1.96
N GLY A 72 0.81 10.13 -2.58
CA GLY A 72 0.53 8.70 -2.57
C GLY A 72 1.07 7.96 -1.34
N HIS A 73 1.77 8.65 -0.43
CA HIS A 73 2.23 8.08 0.83
C HIS A 73 1.14 8.28 1.89
N LEU A 74 0.29 7.28 2.09
CA LEU A 74 -0.87 7.37 2.98
C LEU A 74 -0.50 6.91 4.40
N PRO A 75 -0.37 7.82 5.39
CA PRO A 75 0.00 7.43 6.74
C PRO A 75 -1.11 6.59 7.39
N TYR A 76 -0.73 5.56 8.13
CA TYR A 76 -1.67 4.81 8.98
C TYR A 76 -1.22 4.85 10.44
N LYS A 77 -2.15 4.59 11.36
CA LYS A 77 -1.83 4.48 12.78
C LYS A 77 -1.34 3.06 13.05
N ASN A 78 -0.14 2.94 13.62
CA ASN A 78 0.31 1.69 14.24
C ASN A 78 -0.65 1.24 15.33
#